data_AF-A0AA41S9M9-F1
#
_entry.id   AF-A0AA41S9M9-F1
#
_cell.length_a   1.000
_cell.length_b   1.000
_cell.length_c   1.000
_cell.angle_alpha   90.00
_cell.angle_beta   90.00
_cell.angle_gamma   90.00
#
_symmetry.space_group_name_H-M   'P 1'
#
loop_
_entity.id
_entity.type
_entity.pdbx_description
1 polymer ?
#
loop_
_entity_poly.entity_id
_entity_poly.type
_entity_poly.pdbx_seq_one_letter_code
_entity_poly.pdbx_strand_id
1 'polypeptide(L)'
;MSSTLTSLSIRILCFISSSLFVKVVSAQACSNHTFPSNKVFRSCSKLPYLNANLHWNYIASTKKIEIAYRAPQTSNGWIAWGVNPTGTGMAGSQVIVAFRHSNGSMIAYPTQLKSYKPSMQPESLSFPVSNIKTEYSNNEIMIFAVIGPMDNSNVNHVWQAGSVQMMFLKCIVHLEITLNLKDL
;
A
#
# COMPACT_ATOMS: atom_id res chain seq x y z
N MET A 1 3.44 -69.44 -17.50
CA MET A 1 3.71 -68.46 -16.43
C MET A 1 4.06 -67.13 -17.07
N SER A 2 3.11 -66.18 -17.08
CA SER A 2 3.35 -64.75 -17.33
C SER A 2 2.05 -64.02 -16.99
N SER A 3 1.99 -63.42 -15.80
CA SER A 3 0.86 -62.65 -15.29
C SER A 3 1.03 -61.18 -15.68
N THR A 4 0.09 -60.65 -16.46
CA THR A 4 -0.01 -59.22 -16.79
C THR A 4 -0.57 -58.44 -15.60
N LEU A 5 0.25 -57.57 -15.01
CA LEU A 5 -0.16 -56.60 -13.99
C LEU A 5 -0.90 -55.43 -14.66
N THR A 6 -2.20 -55.32 -14.44
CA THR A 6 -2.99 -54.12 -14.78
C THR A 6 -2.84 -53.09 -13.66
N SER A 7 -2.07 -52.02 -13.92
CA SER A 7 -1.91 -50.88 -13.03
C SER A 7 -3.15 -49.98 -13.09
N LEU A 8 -3.98 -50.02 -12.04
CA LEU A 8 -5.12 -49.12 -11.89
C LEU A 8 -4.62 -47.72 -11.51
N SER A 9 -4.51 -46.82 -12.49
CA SER A 9 -4.09 -45.43 -12.29
C SER A 9 -5.18 -44.65 -11.54
N ILE A 10 -4.99 -44.46 -10.22
CA ILE A 10 -5.84 -43.64 -9.36
C ILE A 10 -5.77 -42.18 -9.81
N ARG A 11 -6.91 -41.64 -10.27
CA ARG A 11 -7.06 -40.20 -10.61
C ARG A 11 -7.20 -39.40 -9.31
N ILE A 12 -6.13 -38.76 -8.85
CA ILE A 12 -6.21 -37.75 -7.79
C ILE A 12 -6.54 -36.41 -8.45
N LEU A 13 -7.82 -36.07 -8.46
CA LEU A 13 -8.32 -34.76 -8.88
C LEU A 13 -8.12 -33.78 -7.71
N CYS A 14 -6.96 -33.12 -7.65
CA CYS A 14 -6.71 -32.05 -6.69
C CYS A 14 -7.51 -30.79 -7.09
N PHE A 15 -8.79 -30.74 -6.75
CA PHE A 15 -9.53 -29.48 -6.65
C PHE A 15 -9.05 -28.73 -5.40
N ILE A 16 -7.96 -27.98 -5.54
CA ILE A 16 -7.60 -26.95 -4.56
C ILE A 16 -8.58 -25.79 -4.79
N SER A 17 -9.77 -25.89 -4.20
CA SER A 17 -10.61 -24.73 -3.96
C SER A 17 -9.90 -23.85 -2.93
N SER A 18 -9.02 -22.98 -3.41
CA SER A 18 -8.44 -21.90 -2.61
C SER A 18 -9.55 -20.92 -2.27
N SER A 19 -10.35 -21.24 -1.24
CA SER A 19 -11.24 -20.28 -0.60
C SER A 19 -10.38 -19.16 0.00
N LEU A 20 -10.32 -18.04 -0.73
CA LEU A 20 -9.76 -16.78 -0.26
C LEU A 20 -10.59 -16.29 0.92
N PHE A 21 -10.23 -16.71 2.14
CA PHE A 21 -10.70 -16.07 3.35
C PHE A 21 -10.06 -14.68 3.41
N VAL A 22 -10.75 -13.66 2.87
CA VAL A 22 -10.42 -12.26 3.15
C VAL A 22 -10.71 -12.06 4.63
N LYS A 23 -9.67 -12.11 5.47
CA LYS A 23 -9.79 -11.69 6.87
C LYS A 23 -10.09 -10.20 6.85
N VAL A 24 -11.31 -9.82 7.20
CA VAL A 24 -11.63 -8.45 7.61
C VAL A 24 -10.77 -8.19 8.85
N VAL A 25 -9.66 -7.49 8.64
CA VAL A 25 -8.81 -7.03 9.74
C VAL A 25 -9.63 -6.02 10.54
N SER A 26 -9.91 -6.35 11.79
CA SER A 26 -10.57 -5.44 12.72
C SER A 26 -9.75 -4.15 12.87
N ALA A 27 -10.38 -3.01 12.58
CA ALA A 27 -9.80 -1.67 12.75
C ALA A 27 -9.36 -1.37 14.20
N GLN A 28 -9.79 -2.18 15.18
CA GLN A 28 -9.53 -1.99 16.61
C GLN A 28 -8.04 -2.13 17.00
N ALA A 29 -7.19 -2.78 16.18
CA ALA A 29 -5.83 -3.14 16.58
C ALA A 29 -4.75 -2.08 16.26
N CYS A 30 -4.99 -1.17 15.31
CA CYS A 30 -4.04 -0.12 14.90
C CYS A 30 -4.32 1.25 15.53
N SER A 31 -5.44 1.42 16.25
CA SER A 31 -5.90 2.70 16.77
C SER A 31 -5.05 3.27 17.90
N ASN A 32 -4.26 2.44 18.60
CA ASN A 32 -3.44 2.85 19.74
C ASN A 32 -2.11 3.53 19.36
N HIS A 33 -1.91 3.90 18.09
CA HIS A 33 -0.71 4.58 17.67
C HIS A 33 -0.78 6.09 17.91
N THR A 34 0.16 6.60 18.69
CA THR A 34 0.37 8.04 18.85
C THR A 34 1.28 8.56 17.74
N PHE A 35 0.74 9.41 16.88
CA PHE A 35 1.52 10.10 15.86
C PHE A 35 2.27 11.31 16.44
N PRO A 36 3.38 11.71 15.79
CA PRO A 36 4.03 12.99 16.03
C PRO A 36 3.04 14.16 16.00
N SER A 37 3.34 15.21 16.77
CA SER A 37 2.47 16.40 16.94
C SER A 37 1.05 16.10 17.46
N ASN A 38 0.84 14.96 18.12
CA ASN A 38 -0.47 14.52 18.63
C ASN A 38 -1.56 14.45 17.56
N LYS A 39 -1.19 14.15 16.30
CA LYS A 39 -2.19 13.95 15.25
C LYS A 39 -3.03 12.70 15.55
N VAL A 40 -4.35 12.82 15.40
CA VAL A 40 -5.31 11.74 15.68
C VAL A 40 -6.04 11.35 14.41
N PHE A 41 -6.11 10.04 14.15
CA PHE A 41 -6.89 9.45 13.07
C PHE A 41 -8.01 8.60 13.65
N ARG A 42 -9.24 8.82 13.17
CA ARG A 42 -10.46 8.15 13.65
C ARG A 42 -10.55 6.70 13.19
N SER A 43 -9.85 6.38 12.12
CA SER A 43 -9.97 5.11 11.43
C SER A 43 -8.60 4.64 10.99
N CYS A 44 -8.42 3.31 10.99
CA CYS A 44 -7.17 2.69 10.58
C CYS A 44 -7.40 1.26 10.11
N SER A 45 -6.43 0.74 9.36
CA SER A 45 -6.37 -0.64 8.90
C SER A 45 -4.93 -1.12 8.87
N LYS A 46 -4.68 -2.32 9.39
CA LYS A 46 -3.41 -3.01 9.22
C LYS A 46 -3.41 -3.71 7.86
N LEU A 47 -2.42 -3.40 7.04
CA LEU A 47 -2.30 -4.00 5.72
C LEU A 47 -1.77 -5.43 5.83
N PRO A 48 -2.17 -6.35 4.92
CA PRO A 48 -1.84 -7.77 5.03
C PRO A 48 -0.33 -8.09 4.91
N TYR A 49 0.46 -7.17 4.34
CA TYR A 49 1.90 -7.35 4.12
C TYR A 49 2.69 -6.16 4.63
N LEU A 50 4.01 -6.37 4.74
CA LEU A 50 5.01 -5.35 5.11
C LEU A 50 4.85 -4.79 6.53
N ASN A 51 3.99 -5.40 7.36
CA ASN A 51 3.58 -4.86 8.66
C ASN A 51 3.14 -3.38 8.57
N ALA A 52 2.59 -2.99 7.42
CA ALA A 52 2.21 -1.62 7.14
C ALA A 52 0.83 -1.30 7.70
N ASN A 53 0.58 -0.03 8.00
CA ASN A 53 -0.69 0.45 8.53
C ASN A 53 -1.11 1.70 7.77
N LEU A 54 -2.40 1.80 7.49
CA LEU A 54 -3.02 2.98 6.90
C LEU A 54 -4.00 3.56 7.93
N HIS A 55 -3.92 4.87 8.14
CA HIS A 55 -4.79 5.62 9.03
C HIS A 55 -5.38 6.79 8.24
N TRP A 56 -6.60 7.19 8.58
CA TRP A 56 -7.28 8.24 7.82
C TRP A 56 -8.37 8.97 8.60
N ASN A 57 -8.71 10.16 8.11
CA ASN A 57 -9.87 10.96 8.48
C ASN A 57 -10.56 11.44 7.21
N TYR A 58 -11.84 11.10 7.04
CA TYR A 58 -12.65 11.67 5.96
C TYR A 58 -13.17 13.07 6.33
N ILE A 59 -12.90 14.06 5.47
CA ILE A 59 -13.29 15.46 5.64
C ILE A 59 -14.50 15.73 4.72
N ALA A 60 -15.70 15.47 5.22
CA ALA A 60 -16.94 15.51 4.45
C ALA A 60 -17.21 16.85 3.74
N SER A 61 -16.86 17.98 4.37
CA SER A 61 -17.08 19.33 3.81
C SER A 61 -16.29 19.60 2.53
N THR A 62 -15.14 18.95 2.36
CA THR A 62 -14.26 19.14 1.19
C THR A 62 -14.15 17.88 0.34
N LYS A 63 -14.77 16.77 0.77
CA LYS A 63 -14.64 15.43 0.18
C LYS A 63 -13.17 15.00 0.04
N LYS A 64 -12.34 15.40 1.00
CA LYS A 64 -10.90 15.06 1.08
C LYS A 64 -10.65 14.01 2.14
N ILE A 65 -9.53 13.32 2.01
CA ILE A 65 -9.09 12.33 2.99
C ILE A 65 -7.72 12.76 3.49
N GLU A 66 -7.61 12.96 4.79
CA GLU A 66 -6.31 13.08 5.46
C GLU A 66 -5.80 11.67 5.76
N ILE A 67 -4.59 11.33 5.34
CA ILE A 67 -4.02 10.00 5.50
C ILE A 67 -2.71 10.04 6.30
N ALA A 68 -2.43 8.94 6.99
CA ALA A 68 -1.11 8.54 7.43
C ALA A 68 -0.85 7.08 7.05
N TYR A 69 0.10 6.86 6.16
CA TYR A 69 0.61 5.53 5.84
C TYR A 69 1.95 5.32 6.54
N ARG A 70 2.13 4.17 7.19
CA ARG A 70 3.37 3.83 7.89
C ARG A 70 3.79 2.40 7.63
N ALA A 71 5.09 2.17 7.52
CA ALA A 71 5.64 0.82 7.45
C ALA A 71 7.04 0.77 8.10
N PRO A 72 7.39 -0.37 8.74
CA PRO A 72 8.75 -0.63 9.20
C PRO A 72 9.78 -0.49 8.10
N GLN A 73 10.89 0.18 8.39
CA GLN A 73 11.99 0.43 7.47
C GLN A 73 13.34 0.50 8.17
N THR A 74 14.39 0.21 7.39
CA THR A 74 15.77 0.49 7.79
C THR A 74 16.13 1.95 7.51
N SER A 75 17.26 2.40 8.04
CA SER A 75 17.74 3.78 7.90
C SER A 75 17.95 4.26 6.45
N ASN A 76 18.04 3.35 5.47
CA ASN A 76 18.26 3.64 4.03
C ASN A 76 17.18 3.00 3.14
N GLY A 77 15.92 3.11 3.57
CA GLY A 77 14.75 2.53 2.91
C GLY A 77 13.82 3.53 2.24
N TRP A 78 12.82 3.00 1.54
CA TRP A 78 11.71 3.74 0.96
C TRP A 78 10.40 3.00 1.22
N ILE A 79 9.31 3.76 1.27
CA ILE A 79 7.95 3.27 1.29
C ILE A 79 7.12 4.04 0.26
N ALA A 80 6.11 3.42 -0.29
CA ALA A 80 5.14 4.08 -1.14
C ALA A 80 3.74 3.61 -0.80
N TRP A 81 2.78 4.52 -0.90
CA TRP A 81 1.37 4.22 -0.84
C TRP A 81 0.61 5.09 -1.82
N GLY A 82 -0.46 4.55 -2.39
CA GLY A 82 -1.39 5.33 -3.18
C GLY A 82 -2.54 4.48 -3.67
N VAL A 83 -3.12 4.95 -4.77
CA VAL A 83 -4.34 4.36 -5.34
C VAL A 83 -4.19 4.14 -6.83
N ASN A 84 -4.85 3.11 -7.36
CA ASN A 84 -5.05 2.95 -8.78
C ASN A 84 -6.50 3.30 -9.14
N PRO A 85 -6.74 4.47 -9.77
CA PRO A 85 -8.07 4.88 -10.20
C PRO A 85 -8.54 4.17 -11.48
N THR A 86 -7.66 3.45 -12.19
CA THR A 86 -7.92 2.90 -13.53
C THR A 86 -7.92 1.37 -13.59
N GLY A 87 -7.48 0.69 -12.53
CA GLY A 87 -7.32 -0.76 -12.51
C GLY A 87 -6.95 -1.29 -11.13
N THR A 88 -6.62 -2.58 -11.04
CA THR A 88 -6.32 -3.29 -9.78
C THR A 88 -4.83 -3.48 -9.51
N GLY A 89 -3.99 -3.41 -10.53
CA GLY A 89 -2.55 -3.67 -10.43
C GLY A 89 -1.69 -2.42 -10.17
N MET A 90 -0.37 -2.58 -10.30
CA MET A 90 0.59 -1.47 -10.18
C MET A 90 0.48 -0.44 -11.30
N ALA A 91 0.33 -0.90 -12.54
CA ALA A 91 0.29 -0.02 -13.70
C ALA A 91 -0.99 0.83 -13.66
N GLY A 92 -0.84 2.15 -13.73
CA GLY A 92 -1.91 3.12 -13.56
C GLY A 92 -2.04 3.66 -12.13
N SER A 93 -1.27 3.15 -11.17
CA SER A 93 -1.27 3.66 -9.80
C SER A 93 -0.67 5.06 -9.71
N GLN A 94 -1.21 5.84 -8.78
CA GLN A 94 -0.78 7.19 -8.46
C GLN A 94 -0.45 7.20 -6.97
N VAL A 95 0.82 7.44 -6.66
CA VAL A 95 1.38 7.13 -5.33
C VAL A 95 2.16 8.29 -4.77
N ILE A 96 2.29 8.31 -3.46
CA ILE A 96 3.25 9.14 -2.73
C ILE A 96 4.36 8.20 -2.29
N VAL A 97 5.59 8.54 -2.67
CA VAL A 97 6.80 7.82 -2.25
C VAL A 97 7.46 8.64 -1.15
N ALA A 98 8.00 7.96 -0.14
CA ALA A 98 8.88 8.55 0.83
C ALA A 98 10.12 7.70 1.04
N PHE A 99 11.27 8.34 1.24
CA PHE A 99 12.51 7.64 1.48
C PHE A 99 13.42 8.45 2.39
N ARG A 100 14.34 7.74 3.02
CA ARG A 100 15.34 8.29 3.94
C ARG A 100 16.71 8.25 3.27
N HIS A 101 17.36 9.39 3.17
CA HIS A 101 18.74 9.47 2.73
C HIS A 101 19.71 8.97 3.82
N SER A 102 20.93 8.62 3.42
CA SER A 102 21.99 8.20 4.34
C SER A 102 22.37 9.27 5.36
N ASN A 103 22.23 10.55 5.00
CA ASN A 103 22.42 11.69 5.90
C ASN A 103 21.24 11.90 6.89
N GLY A 104 20.21 11.06 6.83
CA GLY A 104 19.03 11.11 7.69
C GLY A 104 17.91 12.04 7.22
N SER A 105 18.08 12.76 6.12
CA SER A 105 16.99 13.58 5.56
C SER A 105 15.86 12.71 5.02
N MET A 106 14.64 13.22 5.18
CA MET A 106 13.42 12.59 4.69
C MET A 106 12.88 13.37 3.49
N ILE A 107 12.52 12.66 2.43
CA ILE A 107 11.88 13.24 1.25
C ILE A 107 10.60 12.46 0.96
N ALA A 108 9.54 13.17 0.59
CA ALA A 108 8.34 12.59 0.02
C ALA A 108 7.81 13.40 -1.15
N TYR A 109 7.33 12.71 -2.18
CA TYR A 109 6.73 13.33 -3.35
C TYR A 109 5.71 12.41 -4.02
N PRO A 110 4.73 12.99 -4.74
CA PRO A 110 3.84 12.22 -5.60
C PRO A 110 4.54 11.76 -6.88
N THR A 111 4.12 10.61 -7.42
CA THR A 111 4.56 10.10 -8.73
C THR A 111 3.50 9.15 -9.32
N GLN A 112 3.59 8.87 -10.61
CA GLN A 112 2.71 7.94 -11.32
C GLN A 112 3.46 6.67 -11.74
N LEU A 113 2.86 5.52 -11.46
CA LEU A 113 3.36 4.21 -11.86
C LEU A 113 2.69 3.78 -13.18
N LYS A 114 3.12 4.38 -14.29
CA LYS A 114 2.52 4.11 -15.62
C LYS A 114 2.84 2.71 -16.17
N SER A 115 3.81 2.03 -15.59
CA SER A 115 4.24 0.68 -15.95
C SER A 115 4.89 -0.03 -14.75
N TYR A 116 5.32 -1.28 -14.93
CA TYR A 116 6.10 -2.02 -13.92
C TYR A 116 7.57 -1.57 -13.81
N LYS A 117 8.01 -0.63 -14.65
CA LYS A 117 9.34 -0.02 -14.61
C LYS A 117 9.19 1.52 -14.72
N PRO A 118 8.58 2.17 -13.72
CA PRO A 118 8.37 3.61 -13.74
C PRO A 118 9.69 4.36 -13.51
N SER A 119 9.75 5.63 -13.93
CA SER A 119 10.94 6.49 -13.72
C SER A 119 11.14 6.89 -12.25
N MET A 120 10.10 6.74 -11.43
CA MET A 120 10.05 7.15 -10.02
C MET A 120 10.36 8.63 -9.80
N GLN A 121 10.27 9.46 -10.84
CA GLN A 121 10.47 10.90 -10.72
C GLN A 121 9.21 11.58 -10.15
N PRO A 122 9.35 12.72 -9.45
CA PRO A 122 8.21 13.49 -8.99
C PRO A 122 7.28 13.86 -10.16
N GLU A 123 5.99 13.58 -10.00
CA GLU A 123 4.95 13.87 -11.00
C GLU A 123 3.63 14.20 -10.30
N SER A 124 2.86 15.15 -10.85
CA SER A 124 1.53 15.47 -10.35
C SER A 124 0.56 14.30 -10.51
N LEU A 125 -0.35 14.12 -9.55
CA LEU A 125 -1.43 13.13 -9.64
C LEU A 125 -2.64 13.72 -10.35
N SER A 126 -3.55 12.88 -10.84
CA SER A 126 -4.81 13.29 -11.46
C SER A 126 -5.83 13.84 -10.47
N PHE A 127 -5.56 13.69 -9.16
CA PHE A 127 -6.35 14.26 -8.08
C PHE A 127 -5.47 15.16 -7.20
N PRO A 128 -6.05 16.16 -6.51
CA PRO A 128 -5.28 17.06 -5.68
C PRO A 128 -4.62 16.31 -4.52
N VAL A 129 -3.35 16.64 -4.26
CA VAL A 129 -2.62 16.20 -3.08
C VAL A 129 -1.96 17.40 -2.44
N SER A 130 -2.11 17.54 -1.13
CA SER A 130 -1.50 18.62 -0.36
C SER A 130 -0.99 18.12 0.98
N ASN A 131 -0.30 19.00 1.71
CA ASN A 131 0.20 18.74 3.08
C ASN A 131 1.05 17.47 3.18
N ILE A 132 1.81 17.14 2.12
CA ILE A 132 2.71 16.01 2.10
C ILE A 132 3.80 16.25 3.15
N LYS A 133 3.92 15.34 4.11
CA LYS A 133 5.00 15.29 5.09
C LYS A 133 5.48 13.87 5.25
N THR A 134 6.73 13.72 5.66
CA THR A 134 7.28 12.41 5.97
C THR A 134 8.19 12.48 7.18
N GLU A 135 8.16 11.42 7.96
CA GLU A 135 8.91 11.32 9.20
C GLU A 135 9.47 9.90 9.33
N TYR A 136 10.59 9.79 10.05
CA TYR A 136 11.17 8.51 10.44
C TYR A 136 11.31 8.46 11.95
N SER A 137 10.65 7.50 12.59
CA SER A 137 10.70 7.31 14.03
C SER A 137 10.41 5.84 14.35
N ASN A 138 10.99 5.33 15.43
CA ASN A 138 10.78 3.95 15.89
C ASN A 138 10.97 2.88 14.80
N ASN A 139 11.96 3.08 13.91
CA ASN A 139 12.24 2.21 12.76
C ASN A 139 11.07 2.09 11.76
N GLU A 140 10.26 3.14 11.62
CA GLU A 140 9.20 3.23 10.63
C GLU A 140 9.34 4.53 9.84
N ILE A 141 9.07 4.47 8.53
CA ILE A 141 8.79 5.67 7.74
C ILE A 141 7.28 5.90 7.77
N MET A 142 6.89 7.16 7.85
CA MET A 142 5.50 7.61 7.79
C MET A 142 5.33 8.62 6.65
N ILE A 143 4.23 8.50 5.92
CA ILE A 143 3.76 9.45 4.92
C ILE A 143 2.46 10.05 5.44
N PHE A 144 2.41 11.37 5.53
CA PHE A 144 1.19 12.12 5.80
C PHE A 144 0.82 12.91 4.55
N ALA A 145 -0.47 12.94 4.21
CA ALA A 145 -0.96 13.78 3.12
C ALA A 145 -2.46 14.07 3.29
N VAL A 146 -2.95 15.02 2.49
CA VAL A 146 -4.37 15.22 2.24
C VAL A 146 -4.61 14.98 0.76
N ILE A 147 -5.50 14.04 0.43
CA ILE A 147 -5.81 13.67 -0.96
C ILE A 147 -7.26 14.00 -1.31
N GLY A 148 -7.50 14.27 -2.59
CA GLY A 148 -8.80 14.51 -3.16
C GLY A 148 -9.22 15.98 -3.19
N PRO A 149 -10.47 16.26 -3.59
CA PRO A 149 -11.52 15.29 -3.93
C PRO A 149 -11.17 14.41 -5.13
N MET A 150 -11.74 13.21 -5.17
CA MET A 150 -11.60 12.26 -6.27
C MET A 150 -12.96 12.01 -6.91
N ASP A 151 -12.97 11.80 -8.23
CA ASP A 151 -14.20 11.54 -8.99
C ASP A 151 -14.80 10.17 -8.64
N ASN A 152 -13.94 9.18 -8.43
CA ASN A 152 -14.34 7.85 -8.00
C ASN A 152 -13.86 7.59 -6.57
N SER A 153 -14.78 7.09 -5.74
CA SER A 153 -14.50 6.67 -4.37
C SER A 153 -14.14 5.18 -4.26
N ASN A 154 -14.33 4.38 -5.30
CA ASN A 154 -13.93 2.97 -5.30
C ASN A 154 -12.65 2.82 -6.12
N VAL A 155 -11.50 2.77 -5.43
CA VAL A 155 -10.17 2.67 -6.05
C VAL A 155 -9.39 1.56 -5.37
N ASN A 156 -8.41 1.01 -6.07
CA ASN A 156 -7.56 -0.02 -5.49
C ASN A 156 -6.39 0.61 -4.76
N HIS A 157 -6.05 0.08 -3.59
CA HIS A 157 -4.90 0.54 -2.85
C HIS A 157 -3.65 -0.22 -3.29
N VAL A 158 -2.56 0.51 -3.43
CA VAL A 158 -1.24 -0.08 -3.64
C VAL A 158 -0.27 0.46 -2.60
N TRP A 159 0.59 -0.41 -2.12
CA TRP A 159 1.65 -0.04 -1.22
C TRP A 159 2.87 -0.93 -1.44
N GLN A 160 4.03 -0.38 -1.16
CA GLN A 160 5.28 -1.12 -1.23
C GLN A 160 6.32 -0.51 -0.30
N ALA A 161 7.38 -1.27 -0.02
CA ALA A 161 8.55 -0.82 0.67
C ALA A 161 9.81 -1.53 0.16
N GLY A 162 10.98 -0.94 0.36
CA GLY A 162 12.24 -1.56 -0.05
C GLY A 162 13.48 -0.77 0.38
N SER A 163 14.66 -1.33 0.13
CA SER A 163 15.90 -0.56 0.27
C SER A 163 16.04 0.43 -0.89
N VAL A 164 16.70 1.57 -0.67
CA VAL A 164 16.92 2.58 -1.73
C VAL A 164 17.64 2.00 -2.95
N GLN A 165 18.54 1.04 -2.74
CA GLN A 165 19.22 0.29 -3.83
C GLN A 165 18.22 -0.49 -4.70
N MET A 166 17.08 -0.91 -4.15
CA MET A 166 16.05 -1.65 -4.87
C MET A 166 14.92 -0.77 -5.43
N MET A 167 14.92 0.55 -5.19
CA MET A 167 13.86 1.46 -5.64
C MET A 167 13.63 1.40 -7.16
N PHE A 168 14.70 1.15 -7.93
CA PHE A 168 14.64 0.99 -9.39
C PHE A 168 14.58 -0.48 -9.85
N LEU A 169 14.82 -1.44 -8.96
CA LEU A 169 15.11 -2.83 -9.32
C LEU A 169 13.96 -3.81 -9.02
N LYS A 170 13.02 -3.49 -8.12
CA LYS A 170 11.82 -4.31 -7.90
C LYS A 170 10.62 -3.46 -7.50
N CYS A 171 9.87 -3.03 -8.51
CA CYS A 171 8.48 -2.64 -8.37
C CYS A 171 7.60 -3.85 -8.70
N ILE A 172 7.62 -4.89 -7.85
CA ILE A 172 6.63 -5.97 -7.89
C ILE A 172 5.74 -5.75 -6.68
N VAL A 173 4.52 -5.23 -6.88
CA VAL A 173 3.54 -5.15 -5.77
C VAL A 173 3.16 -6.58 -5.41
N HIS A 174 3.45 -6.98 -4.17
CA HIS A 174 2.92 -8.21 -3.63
C HIS A 174 1.69 -7.85 -2.79
N LEU A 175 0.56 -8.03 -3.45
CA LEU A 175 -0.82 -8.03 -2.98
C LEU A 175 -1.65 -6.74 -3.04
N GLU A 176 -2.88 -6.96 -3.47
CA GLU A 176 -3.93 -6.03 -3.84
C GLU A 176 -4.99 -6.06 -2.74
N ILE A 177 -5.47 -4.89 -2.30
CA ILE A 177 -6.75 -4.80 -1.59
C ILE A 177 -7.58 -3.70 -2.25
N THR A 178 -8.75 -4.08 -2.76
CA THR A 178 -9.81 -3.14 -3.10
C THR A 178 -10.50 -2.72 -1.80
N LEU A 179 -10.31 -1.47 -1.38
CA LEU A 179 -11.11 -0.85 -0.32
C LEU A 179 -11.83 0.35 -0.92
N ASN A 180 -13.06 0.58 -0.50
CA ASN A 180 -13.73 1.82 -0.84
C ASN A 180 -13.05 2.97 -0.07
N LEU A 181 -12.78 4.09 -0.72
CA LEU A 181 -12.28 5.31 -0.07
C LEU A 181 -13.28 5.89 0.94
N LYS A 182 -14.56 5.51 0.89
CA LYS A 182 -15.56 5.84 1.91
C LYS A 182 -15.57 4.87 3.09
N ASP A 183 -14.99 3.69 2.89
CA ASP A 183 -14.59 2.79 3.97
C ASP A 183 -13.16 3.14 4.44
N LEU A 184 -12.56 4.16 3.80
CA LEU A 184 -11.54 5.06 4.33
C LEU A 184 -12.15 6.41 4.81
#